data_AF-A0A7Y0N0Q7-F1
#
_entry.id   AF-A0A7Y0N0Q7-F1
#
_cell.length_a   1.000
_cell.length_b   1.000
_cell.length_c   1.000
_cell.angle_alpha   90.00
_cell.angle_beta   90.00
_cell.angle_gamma   90.00
#
_symmetry.space_group_name_H-M   'P 1'
#
loop_
_entity.id
_entity.type
_entity.pdbx_description
1 polymer ?
#
loop_
_entity_poly.entity_id
_entity_poly.type
_entity_poly.pdbx_seq_one_letter_code
_entity_poly.pdbx_strand_id
1 'polypeptide(L)'
;MSHPTWQLDLDSGALVLTPCPGTKGVDLQTSLQQLKEQGVQAVVTALDNAELASKDVADLGEVTQQLGMKWFQIEIEDDCAPSEDFAMKWQQASPELHAILAQDGKVAMHCMGGSGR
;
A
#
# COMPACT_ATOMS: atom_id res chain seq x y z
N MET A 1 13.81 0.87 14.96
CA MET A 1 13.60 -0.20 13.96
C MET A 1 12.79 0.40 12.82
N SER A 2 13.00 -0.03 11.58
CA SER A 2 12.24 0.44 10.41
C SER A 2 11.49 -0.71 9.75
N HIS A 3 10.29 -0.43 9.26
CA HIS A 3 9.60 -1.35 8.37
C HIS A 3 10.38 -1.44 7.05
N PRO A 4 10.59 -2.63 6.47
CA PRO A 4 11.30 -2.75 5.20
C PRO A 4 10.56 -2.01 4.08
N THR A 5 11.29 -1.24 3.28
CA THR A 5 10.77 -0.62 2.06
C THR A 5 11.80 -0.71 0.94
N TRP A 6 11.31 -0.82 -0.29
CA TRP A 6 12.11 -0.79 -1.51
C TRP A 6 11.52 0.26 -2.45
N GLN A 7 12.27 1.32 -2.72
CA GLN A 7 11.83 2.37 -3.63
C GLN A 7 12.23 2.02 -5.07
N LEU A 8 11.27 2.18 -5.98
CA LEU A 8 11.47 2.12 -7.42
C LEU A 8 11.21 3.52 -7.99
N ASP A 9 12.27 4.18 -8.40
CA ASP A 9 12.18 5.51 -9.02
C ASP A 9 11.57 5.41 -10.42
N LEU A 10 10.70 6.37 -10.75
CA LEU A 10 10.10 6.54 -12.06
C LEU A 10 10.59 7.86 -12.68
N ASP A 11 10.21 8.12 -13.93
CA ASP A 11 10.49 9.41 -14.58
C ASP A 11 9.89 10.61 -13.80
N SER A 12 8.77 10.37 -13.11
CA SER A 12 8.14 11.29 -12.16
C SER A 12 7.66 10.52 -10.94
N GLY A 13 8.10 10.93 -9.74
CA GLY A 13 7.74 10.26 -8.49
C GLY A 13 8.39 8.89 -8.30
N ALA A 14 7.84 8.09 -7.39
CA ALA A 14 8.35 6.75 -7.11
C ALA A 14 7.28 5.78 -6.58
N LEU A 15 7.47 4.49 -6.83
CA LEU A 15 6.76 3.42 -6.14
C LEU A 15 7.55 2.98 -4.91
N VAL A 16 6.85 2.68 -3.82
CA VAL A 16 7.43 2.14 -2.60
C VAL A 16 6.84 0.77 -2.33
N LEU A 17 7.61 -0.27 -2.56
CA LEU A 17 7.22 -1.65 -2.25
C LEU A 17 7.54 -1.94 -0.79
N THR A 18 6.63 -2.59 -0.08
CA THR A 18 6.80 -2.97 1.33
C THR A 18 6.00 -4.24 1.62
N PRO A 19 6.43 -5.12 2.55
CA PRO A 19 5.52 -6.09 3.14
C PRO A 19 4.35 -5.38 3.84
N CYS A 20 3.34 -6.15 4.27
CA CYS A 20 2.19 -5.57 4.97
C CYS A 20 2.66 -4.73 6.19
N PRO A 21 2.35 -3.42 6.23
CA PRO A 21 2.65 -2.56 7.38
C PRO A 21 2.20 -3.21 8.69
N GLY A 22 3.01 -3.08 9.73
CA GLY A 22 2.76 -3.70 11.04
C GLY A 22 3.24 -5.15 11.20
N THR A 23 3.74 -5.79 10.15
CA THR A 23 4.09 -7.23 10.21
C THR A 23 5.59 -7.53 10.33
N LYS A 24 6.46 -6.51 10.22
CA LYS A 24 7.92 -6.68 10.22
C LYS A 24 8.62 -5.81 11.27
N GLY A 25 8.58 -6.24 12.53
CA GLY A 25 9.42 -5.70 13.60
C GLY A 25 9.06 -4.30 14.10
N VAL A 26 8.09 -3.63 13.48
CA VAL A 26 7.47 -2.38 13.92
C VAL A 26 5.95 -2.49 13.76
N ASP A 27 5.21 -1.80 14.64
CA ASP A 27 3.75 -1.81 14.63
C ASP A 27 3.15 -1.04 13.44
N LEU A 28 1.83 -1.18 13.28
CA LEU A 28 1.07 -0.59 12.17
C LEU A 28 1.19 0.94 12.12
N GLN A 29 1.00 1.61 13.27
CA GLN A 29 1.07 3.08 13.34
C GLN A 29 2.46 3.57 12.94
N THR A 30 3.51 2.97 13.51
CA THR A 30 4.89 3.34 13.27
C THR A 30 5.29 3.07 11.82
N SER A 31 4.89 1.94 11.23
CA SER A 31 5.20 1.62 9.82
C SER A 31 4.52 2.58 8.84
N LEU A 32 3.25 2.93 9.05
CA LEU A 32 2.55 3.89 8.20
C LEU A 32 3.09 5.32 8.38
N GLN A 33 3.49 5.70 9.60
CA GLN A 33 4.18 6.97 9.85
C GLN A 33 5.52 7.04 9.11
N GLN A 34 6.29 5.96 9.08
CA GLN A 34 7.54 5.88 8.31
C GLN A 34 7.31 6.02 6.80
N LEU A 35 6.24 5.42 6.26
CA LEU A 35 5.87 5.62 4.85
C LEU A 35 5.53 7.09 4.56
N LYS A 36 4.74 7.72 5.43
CA LYS A 36 4.42 9.15 5.31
C LYS A 36 5.69 10.02 5.33
N GLU A 37 6.62 9.74 6.24
CA GLU A 37 7.90 10.45 6.34
C GLU A 37 8.80 10.23 5.10
N GLN A 38 8.65 9.09 4.41
CA GLN A 38 9.30 8.82 3.13
C GLN A 38 8.68 9.63 1.96
N GLY A 39 7.56 10.33 2.19
CA GLY A 39 6.83 11.12 1.19
C GLY A 39 5.74 10.34 0.46
N VAL A 40 5.33 9.18 0.98
CA VAL A 40 4.19 8.43 0.47
C VAL A 40 2.91 9.23 0.66
N GLN A 41 2.11 9.33 -0.39
CA GLN A 41 0.83 10.05 -0.40
C GLN A 41 -0.37 9.11 -0.54
N ALA A 42 -0.15 7.88 -1.03
CA ALA A 42 -1.17 6.85 -1.12
C ALA A 42 -0.60 5.46 -0.81
N VAL A 43 -1.40 4.62 -0.16
CA VAL A 43 -1.10 3.20 0.10
C VAL A 43 -2.12 2.33 -0.63
N VAL A 44 -1.63 1.38 -1.41
CA VAL A 44 -2.43 0.36 -2.10
C VAL A 44 -2.22 -0.99 -1.40
N THR A 45 -3.32 -1.58 -0.94
CA THR A 45 -3.35 -2.84 -0.21
C THR A 45 -3.91 -3.95 -1.10
N ALA A 46 -3.08 -4.95 -1.41
CA ALA A 46 -3.50 -6.12 -2.20
C ALA A 46 -4.15 -7.23 -1.37
N LEU A 47 -4.37 -7.00 -0.07
CA LEU A 47 -4.93 -7.98 0.88
C LEU A 47 -6.41 -7.70 1.15
N ASP A 48 -7.17 -8.77 1.37
CA ASP A 48 -8.55 -8.67 1.85
C ASP A 48 -8.64 -8.37 3.37
N ASN A 49 -9.85 -8.13 3.86
CA ASN A 49 -10.09 -7.84 5.28
C ASN A 49 -9.78 -9.03 6.20
N ALA A 50 -9.95 -10.26 5.75
CA ALA A 50 -9.67 -11.45 6.54
C ALA A 50 -8.15 -11.64 6.71
N GLU A 51 -7.38 -11.42 5.63
CA GLU A 51 -5.92 -11.41 5.65
C GLU A 51 -5.39 -10.32 6.59
N LEU A 52 -5.90 -9.08 6.50
CA LEU A 52 -5.50 -7.98 7.39
C LEU A 52 -5.83 -8.28 8.86
N ALA A 53 -7.04 -8.80 9.12
CA ALA A 53 -7.43 -9.21 10.47
C ALA A 53 -6.57 -10.36 11.01
N SER A 54 -6.16 -11.31 10.17
CA SER A 54 -5.27 -12.42 10.57
C SER A 54 -3.86 -11.99 10.99
N LYS A 55 -3.51 -10.73 10.72
CA LYS A 55 -2.22 -10.10 11.05
C LYS A 55 -2.33 -8.99 12.08
N ASP A 56 -3.49 -8.85 12.74
CA ASP A 56 -3.77 -7.81 13.74
C ASP A 56 -3.59 -6.38 13.18
N VAL A 57 -3.88 -6.19 11.88
CA VAL A 57 -3.76 -4.89 11.17
C VAL A 57 -5.02 -4.53 10.40
N ALA A 58 -6.19 -4.94 10.90
CA ALA A 58 -7.49 -4.60 10.32
C ALA A 58 -7.70 -3.08 10.17
N ASP A 59 -7.09 -2.28 11.06
CA ASP A 59 -7.20 -0.82 11.07
C ASP A 59 -6.28 -0.14 10.05
N LEU A 60 -5.56 -0.88 9.19
CA LEU A 60 -4.57 -0.32 8.25
C LEU A 60 -5.13 0.81 7.40
N GLY A 61 -6.34 0.63 6.87
CA GLY A 61 -6.99 1.65 6.07
C GLY A 61 -7.31 2.91 6.86
N GLU A 62 -7.87 2.75 8.05
CA GLU A 62 -8.21 3.86 8.94
C GLU A 62 -6.96 4.64 9.35
N VAL A 63 -5.92 3.94 9.82
CA VAL A 63 -4.66 4.58 10.25
C VAL A 63 -3.98 5.31 9.09
N THR A 64 -3.99 4.73 7.88
CA THR A 64 -3.46 5.38 6.68
C THR A 64 -4.14 6.72 6.42
N GLN A 65 -5.48 6.75 6.51
CA GLN A 65 -6.28 7.95 6.30
C GLN A 65 -6.12 8.97 7.44
N GLN A 66 -6.05 8.53 8.70
CA GLN A 66 -5.76 9.40 9.86
C GLN A 66 -4.40 10.10 9.73
N LEU A 67 -3.44 9.43 9.11
CA LEU A 67 -2.14 10.00 8.78
C LEU A 67 -2.17 10.94 7.56
N GLY A 68 -3.32 11.12 6.91
CA GLY A 68 -3.49 12.03 5.77
C GLY A 68 -2.99 11.47 4.44
N MET A 69 -2.73 10.17 4.36
CA MET A 69 -2.46 9.47 3.11
C MET A 69 -3.78 8.91 2.55
N LYS A 70 -3.85 8.75 1.23
CA LYS A 70 -4.97 8.04 0.59
C LYS A 70 -4.79 6.54 0.76
N TRP A 71 -5.90 5.81 0.81
CA TRP A 71 -5.89 4.36 0.94
C TRP A 71 -6.80 3.72 -0.10
N PHE A 72 -6.28 2.69 -0.76
CA PHE A 72 -7.00 1.90 -1.75
C PHE A 72 -6.82 0.41 -1.45
N GLN A 73 -7.90 -0.29 -1.14
CA GLN A 73 -7.90 -1.74 -1.03
C GLN A 73 -8.29 -2.33 -2.39
N ILE A 74 -7.33 -3.00 -3.03
CA ILE A 74 -7.46 -3.56 -4.38
C ILE A 74 -6.91 -4.99 -4.32
N GLU A 75 -7.75 -5.90 -3.86
CA GLU A 75 -7.38 -7.26 -3.48
C GLU A 75 -6.93 -8.07 -4.70
N ILE A 76 -5.87 -8.83 -4.49
CA ILE A 76 -5.43 -9.89 -5.39
C ILE A 76 -5.36 -11.15 -4.53
N GLU A 77 -6.13 -12.17 -4.90
CA GLU A 77 -6.07 -13.47 -4.21
C GLU A 77 -4.68 -14.08 -4.36
N ASP A 78 -4.17 -14.69 -3.28
CA ASP A 78 -2.82 -15.24 -3.26
C ASP A 78 -2.69 -16.36 -4.31
N ASP A 79 -1.54 -16.40 -5.01
CA ASP A 79 -1.26 -17.31 -6.12
C ASP A 79 -2.26 -17.27 -7.30
N CYS A 80 -3.11 -16.24 -7.37
CA CYS A 80 -4.09 -16.06 -8.43
C CYS A 80 -3.77 -14.84 -9.30
N ALA A 81 -4.26 -14.87 -10.54
CA ALA A 81 -4.25 -13.70 -11.41
C ALA A 81 -5.30 -12.67 -10.93
N PRO A 82 -5.12 -11.38 -11.21
CA PRO A 82 -6.11 -10.37 -10.88
C PRO A 82 -7.50 -10.68 -11.45
N SER A 83 -8.53 -10.54 -10.62
CA SER A 83 -9.93 -10.84 -10.97
C SER A 83 -10.61 -9.67 -11.70
N GLU A 84 -11.87 -9.87 -12.12
CA GLU A 84 -12.71 -8.79 -12.65
C GLU A 84 -12.96 -7.70 -11.59
N ASP A 85 -13.13 -8.09 -10.32
CA ASP A 85 -13.28 -7.16 -9.20
C ASP A 85 -12.02 -6.30 -9.00
N PHE A 86 -10.84 -6.91 -9.12
CA PHE A 86 -9.58 -6.16 -9.15
C PHE A 86 -9.60 -5.14 -10.29
N ALA A 87 -9.95 -5.55 -11.51
CA ALA A 87 -9.95 -4.67 -12.68
C ALA A 87 -10.87 -3.46 -12.48
N MET A 88 -12.06 -3.67 -11.91
CA MET A 88 -13.00 -2.59 -11.58
C MET A 88 -12.44 -1.62 -10.53
N LYS A 89 -11.87 -2.13 -9.43
CA LYS A 89 -11.26 -1.32 -8.37
C LYS A 89 -10.03 -0.56 -8.88
N TRP A 90 -9.19 -1.22 -9.69
CA TRP A 90 -8.03 -0.62 -10.32
C TRP A 90 -8.41 0.50 -11.30
N GLN A 91 -9.46 0.31 -12.10
CA GLN A 91 -9.96 1.34 -13.00
C GLN A 91 -10.40 2.61 -12.24
N GLN A 92 -10.93 2.45 -11.02
CA GLN A 92 -11.34 3.57 -10.17
C GLN A 92 -10.15 4.25 -9.48
N ALA A 93 -9.18 3.49 -8.99
CA ALA A 93 -8.05 4.01 -8.21
C ALA A 93 -6.89 4.54 -9.08
N SER A 94 -6.61 3.89 -10.21
CA SER A 94 -5.43 4.19 -11.03
C SER A 94 -5.30 5.65 -11.49
N PRO A 95 -6.37 6.38 -11.88
CA PRO A 95 -6.21 7.78 -12.27
C PRO A 95 -5.64 8.66 -11.15
N GLU A 96 -6.04 8.39 -9.91
CA GLU A 96 -5.58 9.13 -8.74
C GLU A 96 -4.14 8.76 -8.36
N LEU A 97 -3.79 7.48 -8.44
CA LEU A 97 -2.41 7.01 -8.24
C LEU A 97 -1.45 7.60 -9.29
N HIS A 98 -1.85 7.60 -10.56
CA HIS A 98 -1.08 8.23 -11.64
C HIS A 98 -0.94 9.74 -11.44
N ALA A 99 -1.99 10.43 -10.96
CA ALA A 99 -1.92 11.86 -10.68
C ALA A 99 -0.93 12.20 -9.56
N ILE A 100 -0.80 11.34 -8.55
CA ILE A 100 0.22 11.48 -7.49
C ILE A 100 1.62 11.34 -8.08
N LEU A 101 1.86 10.27 -8.85
CA LEU A 101 3.17 10.01 -9.46
C LEU A 101 3.58 11.13 -10.43
N ALA A 102 2.65 11.63 -11.23
CA ALA A 102 2.88 12.73 -12.18
C ALA A 102 3.23 14.07 -11.50
N GLN A 103 2.98 14.21 -10.20
CA GLN A 103 3.32 15.39 -9.38
C GLN A 103 4.53 15.13 -8.47
N ASP A 104 5.42 14.23 -8.88
CA ASP A 104 6.62 13.80 -8.13
C ASP A 104 6.31 13.17 -6.76
N GLY A 105 5.07 12.73 -6.56
CA GLY A 105 4.63 12.04 -5.35
C GLY A 105 5.02 10.57 -5.33
N LYS A 106 4.82 9.93 -4.17
CA LYS A 106 5.11 8.50 -3.99
C LYS A 106 3.86 7.72 -3.63
N VAL A 107 3.76 6.51 -4.18
CA VAL A 107 2.70 5.55 -3.89
C VAL A 107 3.32 4.30 -3.29
N ALA A 108 2.86 3.89 -2.12
CA ALA A 108 3.24 2.62 -1.53
C ALA A 108 2.31 1.51 -2.03
N MET A 109 2.87 0.36 -2.40
CA MET A 109 2.12 -0.83 -2.76
C MET A 109 2.58 -1.99 -1.88
N HIS A 110 1.63 -2.75 -1.34
CA HIS A 110 1.95 -3.89 -0.49
C HIS A 110 1.00 -5.07 -0.70
N CYS A 111 1.58 -6.26 -0.53
CA CYS A 111 0.87 -7.51 -0.31
C CYS A 111 1.32 -8.08 1.06
N MET A 112 1.17 -9.39 1.29
CA MET A 112 1.68 -10.01 2.52
C MET A 112 3.21 -9.91 2.61
N GLY A 113 3.92 -10.33 1.55
CA GLY A 113 5.39 -10.36 1.49
C GLY A 113 6.04 -9.10 0.93
N GLY A 114 5.30 -8.31 0.15
CA GLY A 114 5.73 -7.04 -0.45
C GLY A 114 6.30 -7.13 -1.88
N SER A 115 6.29 -8.31 -2.50
CA SER A 115 6.87 -8.51 -3.85
C SER A 115 6.18 -9.56 -4.73
N GLY A 116 5.08 -10.16 -4.29
CA GLY A 116 4.45 -11.30 -4.98
C GLY A 116 3.18 -10.98 -5.76
N ARG A 117 2.34 -10.08 -5.24
CA ARG A 117 1.06 -9.66 -5.83
C ARG A 117 1.20 -8.25 -6.36
#